data_AF-A0A3D1PHK5-F1
#
_entry.id   AF-A0A3D1PHK5-F1
#
_cell.length_a   1.000
_cell.length_b   1.000
_cell.length_c   1.000
_cell.angle_alpha   90.00
_cell.angle_beta   90.00
_cell.angle_gamma   90.00
#
_symmetry.space_group_name_H-M   'P 1'
#
loop_
_entity.id
_entity.type
_entity.pdbx_description
1 polymer ?
#
loop_
_entity_poly.entity_id
_entity_poly.type
_entity_poly.pdbx_seq_one_letter_code
_entity_poly.pdbx_strand_id
1 'polypeptide(L)'
;ADDNETLDYKYASSYNNASISTILGAGTYFIRVNAYYSSYNTQYTLGVSAIATPPTTPRDPGNTLSTALDIGALSGIRSFSDFVGSVDRDDYYRFTLTNVRNNFNLSLYGLTDSTKVELIFDSNGNGQLDYY
;
A
#
# COMPACT_ATOMS: atom_id res chain seq x y z
N ALA A 1 4.94 -19.10 -19.50
CA ALA A 1 4.21 -17.88 -19.12
C ALA A 1 3.34 -18.29 -17.96
N ASP A 2 3.58 -17.71 -16.80
CA ASP A 2 2.90 -18.07 -15.55
C ASP A 2 1.54 -17.37 -15.53
N ASP A 3 0.50 -18.04 -15.02
CA ASP A 3 -0.91 -17.69 -15.21
C ASP A 3 -1.38 -16.49 -14.36
N ASN A 4 -0.49 -15.55 -14.01
CA ASN A 4 -0.81 -14.48 -13.05
C ASN A 4 -0.15 -13.11 -13.29
N GLU A 5 0.27 -12.79 -14.53
CA GLU A 5 0.87 -11.48 -14.85
C GLU A 5 -0.17 -10.35 -15.04
N THR A 6 -1.44 -10.69 -15.24
CA THR A 6 -2.51 -9.70 -15.42
C THR A 6 -3.03 -9.22 -14.07
N LEU A 7 -2.76 -7.96 -13.73
CA LEU A 7 -3.16 -7.36 -12.44
C LEU A 7 -4.66 -7.00 -12.39
N ASP A 8 -5.24 -6.53 -13.49
CA ASP A 8 -6.67 -6.27 -13.64
C ASP A 8 -7.03 -6.28 -15.15
N TYR A 9 -8.28 -6.59 -15.46
CA TYR A 9 -8.84 -6.47 -16.80
C TYR A 9 -10.32 -6.06 -16.74
N LYS A 10 -10.76 -5.37 -17.78
CA LYS A 10 -12.14 -4.91 -17.94
C LYS A 10 -12.56 -5.05 -19.41
N TYR A 11 -13.85 -5.23 -19.65
CA TYR A 11 -14.42 -5.27 -20.99
C TYR A 11 -14.97 -3.90 -21.39
N ALA A 12 -14.65 -3.46 -22.61
CA ALA A 12 -15.22 -2.28 -23.25
C ALA A 12 -15.86 -2.67 -24.59
N SER A 13 -16.81 -1.86 -25.05
CA SER A 13 -17.51 -2.07 -26.31
C SER A 13 -17.93 -0.74 -26.93
N SER A 14 -18.65 -0.78 -28.06
CA SER A 14 -19.29 0.40 -28.65
C SER A 14 -20.35 1.04 -27.75
N TYR A 15 -20.80 0.37 -26.68
CA TYR A 15 -21.83 0.85 -25.77
C TYR A 15 -21.30 1.33 -24.43
N ASN A 16 -20.04 0.99 -24.09
CA ASN A 16 -19.47 1.31 -22.79
C ASN A 16 -17.94 1.42 -22.86
N ASN A 17 -17.41 2.38 -22.10
CA ASN A 17 -15.98 2.50 -21.85
C ASN A 17 -15.55 1.56 -20.72
N ALA A 18 -14.24 1.40 -20.54
CA ALA A 18 -13.63 0.74 -19.40
C ALA A 18 -12.56 1.65 -18.75
N SER A 19 -12.40 1.50 -17.43
CA SER A 19 -11.33 2.15 -16.66
C SER A 19 -10.79 1.16 -15.63
N ILE A 20 -9.49 1.28 -15.37
CA ILE A 20 -8.78 0.57 -14.31
C ILE A 20 -8.15 1.65 -13.43
N SER A 21 -8.40 1.61 -12.12
CA SER A 21 -7.80 2.50 -11.14
C SER A 21 -7.24 1.65 -10.02
N THR A 22 -5.92 1.60 -9.93
CA THR A 22 -5.20 0.82 -8.92
C THR A 22 -3.87 1.50 -8.60
N ILE A 23 -3.31 1.17 -7.44
CA ILE A 23 -2.00 1.65 -7.03
C ILE A 23 -0.95 0.69 -7.60
N LEU A 24 0.05 1.24 -8.28
CA LEU A 24 1.16 0.50 -8.84
C LEU A 24 2.46 0.98 -8.18
N GLY A 25 3.29 0.03 -7.77
CA GLY A 25 4.64 0.31 -7.29
C GLY A 25 5.57 0.73 -8.42
N ALA A 26 6.83 1.02 -8.10
CA ALA A 26 7.84 1.27 -9.11
C ALA A 26 8.06 0.00 -9.97
N GLY A 27 8.02 0.14 -11.29
CA GLY A 27 8.15 -0.99 -12.19
C GLY A 27 7.89 -0.64 -13.65
N THR A 28 8.05 -1.63 -14.52
CA THR A 28 7.67 -1.53 -15.93
C THR A 28 6.38 -2.32 -16.14
N TYR A 29 5.32 -1.64 -16.57
CA TYR A 29 4.01 -2.24 -16.80
C TYR A 29 3.62 -2.11 -18.28
N PHE A 30 2.83 -3.07 -18.76
CA PHE A 30 2.33 -3.10 -20.14
C PHE A 30 0.80 -3.07 -20.13
N ILE A 31 0.21 -2.32 -21.07
CA ILE A 31 -1.24 -2.31 -21.29
C ILE A 31 -1.52 -3.09 -22.57
N ARG A 32 -2.34 -4.15 -22.48
CA ARG A 32 -2.79 -4.92 -23.64
C ARG A 32 -4.23 -4.53 -24.00
N VAL A 33 -4.42 -3.92 -25.17
CA VAL A 33 -5.74 -3.74 -25.80
C VAL A 33 -5.91 -4.83 -26.85
N ASN A 34 -6.91 -5.70 -26.70
CA ASN A 34 -7.12 -6.85 -27.58
C ASN A 34 -8.58 -6.91 -28.06
N ALA A 35 -8.77 -7.24 -29.33
CA ALA A 35 -10.10 -7.45 -29.89
C ALA A 35 -10.71 -8.75 -29.33
N TYR A 36 -11.98 -8.71 -28.95
CA TYR A 36 -12.65 -9.84 -28.31
C TYR A 36 -12.71 -11.09 -29.22
N TYR A 37 -12.87 -10.90 -30.53
CA TYR A 37 -12.65 -11.94 -31.54
C TYR A 37 -11.69 -11.43 -32.61
N SER A 38 -11.00 -12.34 -33.30
CA SER A 38 -10.02 -12.01 -34.34
C SER A 38 -10.60 -11.27 -35.56
N SER A 39 -11.91 -11.37 -35.78
CA SER A 39 -12.62 -10.67 -36.85
C SER A 39 -13.10 -9.27 -36.45
N TYR A 40 -13.01 -8.90 -35.16
CA TYR A 40 -13.53 -7.63 -34.67
C TYR A 40 -12.49 -6.54 -34.87
N ASN A 41 -12.89 -5.46 -35.54
CA ASN A 41 -12.06 -4.28 -35.74
C ASN A 41 -12.69 -3.12 -34.97
N THR A 42 -11.89 -2.41 -34.18
CA THR A 42 -12.35 -1.25 -33.42
C THR A 42 -11.27 -0.19 -33.35
N GLN A 43 -11.66 1.07 -33.48
CA GLN A 43 -10.80 2.21 -33.20
C GLN A 43 -10.94 2.55 -31.71
N TYR A 44 -9.86 2.96 -31.07
CA TYR A 44 -9.87 3.34 -29.67
C TYR A 44 -8.98 4.56 -29.43
N THR A 45 -9.30 5.30 -28.38
CA THR A 45 -8.42 6.29 -27.77
C THR A 45 -8.06 5.81 -26.38
N LEU A 46 -6.77 5.71 -26.08
CA LEU A 46 -6.28 5.30 -24.76
C LEU A 46 -5.80 6.53 -23.98
N GLY A 47 -6.48 6.84 -22.88
CA GLY A 47 -6.02 7.83 -21.90
C GLY A 47 -5.30 7.16 -20.74
N VAL A 48 -4.08 7.59 -20.43
CA VAL A 48 -3.29 7.05 -19.32
C VAL A 48 -2.74 8.20 -18.49
N SER A 49 -2.88 8.10 -17.18
CA SER A 49 -2.27 9.00 -16.22
C SER A 49 -1.85 8.22 -14.98
N ALA A 50 -0.81 8.71 -14.32
CA ALA A 50 -0.39 8.24 -13.01
C ALA A 50 0.01 9.48 -12.20
N ILE A 51 -0.48 9.55 -10.96
CA ILE A 51 -0.11 10.62 -10.03
C ILE A 51 0.67 9.95 -8.92
N ALA A 52 1.92 10.38 -8.73
CA ALA A 52 2.71 9.91 -7.59
C ALA A 52 2.15 10.52 -6.30
N THR A 53 1.86 9.68 -5.32
CA THR A 53 1.53 10.07 -3.95
C THR A 53 2.70 9.68 -3.05
N PRO A 54 3.79 10.46 -3.02
CA PRO A 54 4.95 10.13 -2.20
C PRO A 54 4.55 10.15 -0.72
N PRO A 55 5.04 9.20 0.08
CA PRO A 55 4.79 9.21 1.51
C PRO A 55 5.50 10.38 2.20
N THR A 56 5.04 10.73 3.40
CA THR A 56 5.71 11.73 4.26
C THR A 56 6.68 11.07 5.24
N THR A 57 6.77 9.74 5.24
CA THR A 57 7.78 9.01 5.98
C THR A 57 9.18 9.29 5.41
N PRO A 58 10.21 9.37 6.28
CA PRO A 58 11.59 9.62 5.83
C PRO A 58 12.21 8.43 5.08
N ARG A 59 11.63 7.24 5.23
CA ARG A 59 11.94 5.98 4.55
C ARG A 59 10.78 5.00 4.78
N ASP A 60 10.75 3.94 3.99
CA ASP A 60 9.87 2.77 4.16
C ASP A 60 9.88 2.27 5.63
N PRO A 61 8.70 2.20 6.30
CA PRO A 61 8.53 1.60 7.62
C PRO A 61 8.89 0.12 7.70
N GLY A 62 8.89 -0.57 6.58
CA GLY A 62 9.28 -1.97 6.45
C GLY A 62 8.19 -2.92 6.93
N ASN A 63 8.27 -4.16 6.44
CA ASN A 63 7.22 -5.16 6.57
C ASN A 63 7.40 -6.11 7.78
N THR A 64 8.30 -5.81 8.71
CA THR A 64 8.56 -6.62 9.92
C THR A 64 8.93 -5.74 11.12
N LEU A 65 8.78 -6.26 12.35
CA LEU A 65 9.26 -5.58 13.56
C LEU A 65 10.77 -5.25 13.52
N SER A 66 11.58 -6.13 12.93
CA SER A 66 13.03 -5.95 12.81
C SER A 66 13.43 -4.82 11.84
N THR A 67 12.59 -4.56 10.84
CA THR A 67 12.79 -3.51 9.82
C THR A 67 12.02 -2.23 10.11
N ALA A 68 11.29 -2.19 11.24
CA ALA A 68 10.41 -1.09 11.61
C ALA A 68 11.11 0.27 11.53
N LEU A 69 10.43 1.28 10.99
CA LEU A 69 10.89 2.67 11.08
C LEU A 69 10.88 3.09 12.55
N ASP A 70 12.09 3.23 13.09
CA ASP A 70 12.31 3.76 14.42
C ASP A 70 12.04 5.27 14.42
N ILE A 71 10.91 5.66 14.99
CA ILE A 71 10.56 7.06 15.20
C ILE A 71 11.17 7.57 16.51
N GLY A 72 11.88 6.76 17.28
CA GLY A 72 12.58 7.16 18.50
C GLY A 72 11.63 7.36 19.69
N ALA A 73 12.01 8.25 20.61
CA ALA A 73 11.16 8.55 21.76
C ALA A 73 9.90 9.29 21.30
N LEU A 74 8.72 8.72 21.60
CA LEU A 74 7.45 9.35 21.26
C LEU A 74 7.13 10.44 22.28
N SER A 75 7.31 11.70 21.86
CA SER A 75 6.92 12.88 22.61
C SER A 75 6.06 13.80 21.73
N GLY A 76 4.94 14.27 22.26
CA GLY A 76 4.01 15.11 21.51
C GLY A 76 3.29 14.36 20.38
N ILE A 77 2.69 15.12 19.46
CA ILE A 77 1.95 14.57 18.32
C ILE A 77 2.91 14.38 17.15
N ARG A 78 2.83 13.21 16.51
CA ARG A 78 3.51 12.90 15.26
C ARG A 78 2.51 12.36 14.26
N SER A 79 2.72 12.69 13.00
CA SER A 79 1.85 12.29 11.90
C SER A 79 2.69 11.87 10.73
N PHE A 80 2.26 10.79 10.09
CA PHE A 80 2.84 10.22 8.88
C PHE A 80 1.70 9.88 7.94
N SER A 81 2.00 9.92 6.65
CA SER A 81 1.13 9.44 5.58
C SER A 81 1.96 8.50 4.74
N ASP A 82 1.46 7.28 4.59
CA ASP A 82 2.09 6.23 3.81
C ASP A 82 1.02 5.33 3.19
N PHE A 83 1.44 4.26 2.54
CA PHE A 83 0.58 3.32 1.85
C PHE A 83 0.86 1.87 2.27
N VAL A 84 -0.21 1.14 2.56
CA VAL A 84 -0.21 -0.33 2.61
C VAL A 84 -1.16 -0.90 1.56
N GLY A 85 -0.81 -2.03 0.97
CA GLY A 85 -1.58 -2.72 -0.06
C GLY A 85 -0.80 -3.83 -0.78
N SER A 86 -1.07 -4.03 -2.07
CA SER A 86 -0.57 -5.19 -2.83
C SER A 86 0.93 -5.16 -3.10
N VAL A 87 1.54 -3.97 -3.15
CA VAL A 87 2.96 -3.77 -3.46
C VAL A 87 3.84 -3.50 -2.22
N ASP A 88 3.22 -3.14 -1.10
CA ASP A 88 3.85 -2.94 0.21
C ASP A 88 2.82 -3.32 1.28
N ARG A 89 3.02 -4.44 1.98
CA ARG A 89 1.93 -5.14 2.68
C ARG A 89 1.69 -4.57 4.06
N ASP A 90 2.77 -4.23 4.75
CA ASP A 90 2.78 -3.90 6.16
C ASP A 90 3.76 -2.75 6.41
N ASP A 91 3.31 -1.77 7.20
CA ASP A 91 4.15 -0.69 7.70
C ASP A 91 4.37 -0.85 9.21
N TYR A 92 5.61 -1.14 9.62
CA TYR A 92 5.96 -1.22 11.02
C TYR A 92 6.61 0.08 11.52
N TYR A 93 6.00 0.72 12.50
CA TYR A 93 6.58 1.85 13.21
C TYR A 93 6.98 1.43 14.63
N ARG A 94 8.19 1.78 15.06
CA ARG A 94 8.63 1.56 16.45
C ARG A 94 8.90 2.87 17.14
N PHE A 95 8.45 2.98 18.39
CA PHE A 95 8.78 4.09 19.28
C PHE A 95 9.14 3.59 20.67
N THR A 96 9.77 4.46 21.45
CA THR A 96 10.02 4.24 22.88
C THR A 96 9.26 5.26 23.73
N LEU A 97 8.86 4.87 24.93
CA LEU A 97 8.28 5.73 25.94
C LEU A 97 9.22 5.75 27.15
N THR A 98 9.55 6.92 27.66
CA THR A 98 10.55 7.08 28.74
C THR A 98 9.92 7.21 30.13
N ASN A 99 8.65 7.60 30.21
CA ASN A 99 7.95 7.69 31.49
C ASN A 99 7.32 6.35 31.89
N VAL A 100 7.22 6.11 33.20
CA VAL A 100 6.58 4.91 33.77
C VAL A 100 5.07 4.83 33.49
N ARG A 101 4.42 5.95 33.17
CA ARG A 101 3.00 6.03 32.78
C ARG A 101 2.84 7.03 31.65
N ASN A 102 2.09 6.65 30.63
CA ASN A 102 1.79 7.47 29.47
C ASN A 102 0.33 7.24 29.07
N ASN A 103 -0.36 8.27 28.59
CA ASN A 103 -1.66 8.13 27.96
C ASN A 103 -1.43 8.03 26.46
N PHE A 104 -1.58 6.83 25.89
CA PHE A 104 -1.41 6.61 24.46
C PHE A 104 -2.73 6.87 23.72
N ASN A 105 -2.66 7.55 22.58
CA ASN A 105 -3.76 7.70 21.64
C ASN A 105 -3.24 7.47 20.23
N LEU A 106 -4.00 6.71 19.45
CA LEU A 106 -3.73 6.45 18.04
C LEU A 106 -4.99 6.78 17.24
N SER A 107 -4.83 7.54 16.17
CA SER A 107 -5.88 7.79 15.19
C SER A 107 -5.32 7.46 13.81
N LEU A 108 -6.00 6.57 13.09
CA LEU A 108 -5.71 6.25 11.71
C LEU A 108 -6.84 6.81 10.85
N TYR A 109 -6.51 7.69 9.91
CA TYR A 109 -7.48 8.43 9.10
C TYR A 109 -6.91 8.69 7.69
N GLY A 110 -7.75 9.19 6.77
CA GLY A 110 -7.35 9.44 5.39
C GLY A 110 -7.24 8.18 4.52
N LEU A 111 -7.84 7.07 4.97
CA LEU A 111 -7.85 5.79 4.26
C LEU A 111 -8.71 5.86 2.99
N THR A 112 -8.20 5.29 1.90
CA THR A 112 -8.96 5.10 0.64
C THR A 112 -9.56 3.70 0.51
N ASP A 113 -9.14 2.77 1.37
CA ASP A 113 -9.66 1.40 1.47
C ASP A 113 -9.53 0.88 2.91
N SER A 114 -10.03 -0.32 3.19
CA SER A 114 -10.02 -0.97 4.49
C SER A 114 -8.62 -1.43 4.87
N THR A 115 -8.24 -1.24 6.13
CA THR A 115 -6.99 -1.74 6.69
C THR A 115 -7.17 -2.16 8.15
N LYS A 116 -6.18 -2.86 8.70
CA LYS A 116 -6.10 -3.26 10.10
C LYS A 116 -4.93 -2.52 10.75
N VAL A 117 -5.12 -2.07 11.98
CA VAL A 117 -4.05 -1.45 12.78
C VAL A 117 -3.91 -2.18 14.12
N GLU A 118 -2.67 -2.43 14.53
CA GLU A 118 -2.35 -3.20 15.74
C GLU A 118 -1.30 -2.45 16.57
N LEU A 119 -1.49 -2.43 17.89
CA LEU A 119 -0.46 -1.99 18.83
C LEU A 119 0.25 -3.23 19.37
N ILE A 120 1.55 -3.33 19.12
CA ILE A 120 2.36 -4.50 19.43
C ILE A 120 3.38 -4.14 20.51
N PHE A 121 3.50 -4.99 21.53
CA PHE A 121 4.58 -4.90 22.53
C PHE A 121 5.52 -6.10 22.37
N ASP A 122 6.73 -5.84 21.86
CA ASP A 122 7.79 -6.83 21.74
C ASP A 122 8.40 -7.12 23.13
N SER A 123 7.74 -8.02 23.87
CA SER A 123 8.07 -8.30 25.27
C SER A 123 9.39 -9.05 25.47
N ASN A 124 9.86 -9.80 24.47
CA ASN A 124 11.11 -10.55 24.53
C ASN A 124 12.27 -9.86 23.79
N GLY A 125 11.98 -8.78 23.05
CA GLY A 125 12.97 -7.95 22.37
C GLY A 125 13.65 -8.65 21.20
N ASN A 126 13.01 -9.66 20.61
CA ASN A 126 13.59 -10.43 19.50
C ASN A 126 13.31 -9.81 18.12
N GLY A 127 12.49 -8.75 18.05
CA GLY A 127 12.11 -8.12 16.79
C GLY A 127 11.28 -9.01 15.87
N GLN A 128 10.57 -9.99 16.44
CA GLN A 128 9.68 -10.92 15.74
C GLN A 128 8.27 -10.87 16.32
N LEU A 129 7.29 -11.06 15.44
CA LEU A 129 5.90 -11.13 15.85
C LEU A 129 5.59 -12.56 16.27
N ASP A 130 5.49 -12.79 17.57
CA ASP A 130 5.21 -14.10 18.14
C ASP A 130 3.70 -14.31 18.31
N TYR A 131 3.21 -15.40 17.74
CA TYR A 131 1.84 -15.90 17.98
C TYR A 131 1.94 -17.05 18.98
N TYR A 132 1.12 -16.99 20.03
CA TYR A 132 1.01 -18.02 21.08
C TYR A 132 0.66 -19.41 20.53
#